data_AF-M1ERS5-F1
#
_entry.id   AF-M1ERS5-F1
#
_cell.length_a   1.000
_cell.length_b   1.000
_cell.length_c   1.000
_cell.angle_alpha   90.00
_cell.angle_beta   90.00
_cell.angle_gamma   90.00
#
_symmetry.space_group_name_H-M   'P 1'
#
loop_
_entity.id
_entity.type
_entity.pdbx_description
1 polymer ?
#
loop_
_entity_poly.entity_id
_entity_poly.type
_entity_poly.pdbx_seq_one_letter_code
_entity_poly.pdbx_strand_id
1 'polypeptide(L)' 'EDGVRKCKKCEGPCRKVCNGIGIGEFKDTLSINATNIKHFKNCTSISGDLHILPVAFRGDSFTRTLPLDPKEL' A
#
# COMPACT_ATOMS: atom_id res chain seq x y z
N GLU A 1 -25.83 24.45 8.62
CA GLU A 1 -25.01 24.69 7.42
C GLU A 1 -25.96 24.89 6.26
N ASP A 2 -25.91 26.04 5.58
CA ASP A 2 -26.92 26.59 4.64
C ASP A 2 -27.15 25.80 3.33
N GLY A 3 -27.09 24.46 3.35
CA GLY A 3 -27.27 23.61 2.17
C GLY A 3 -26.15 23.70 1.12
N VAL A 4 -25.15 24.53 1.35
CA VAL A 4 -24.00 24.70 0.44
C VAL A 4 -22.87 23.75 0.84
N ARG A 5 -22.42 22.93 -0.11
CA ARG A 5 -21.24 22.07 0.07
C ARG A 5 -19.98 22.95 0.15
N LYS A 6 -19.21 22.82 1.22
CA LYS A 6 -17.95 23.54 1.44
C LYS A 6 -16.79 22.55 1.48
N CYS A 7 -15.65 22.94 0.91
CA CYS A 7 -14.40 22.19 1.05
C CYS A 7 -13.68 22.66 2.31
N LYS A 8 -13.22 21.72 3.14
CA LYS A 8 -12.27 21.96 4.23
C LYS A 8 -10.96 21.27 3.86
N LYS A 9 -9.83 21.88 4.20
CA LYS A 9 -8.53 21.19 4.12
C LYS A 9 -8.55 19.99 5.06
N CYS A 10 -7.96 18.88 4.62
CA CYS A 10 -7.74 17.71 5.46
C CYS A 10 -6.76 18.07 6.58
N GLU A 11 -6.98 17.51 7.77
CA GLU A 11 -5.99 17.54 8.84
C GLU A 11 -4.98 16.43 8.56
N GLY A 12 -3.78 16.81 8.10
CA GLY A 12 -2.79 15.88 7.58
C GLY A 12 -3.11 15.38 6.15
N PRO A 13 -2.57 14.21 5.73
CA PRO A 13 -2.89 13.60 4.45
C PRO A 13 -4.39 13.31 4.33
N CYS A 14 -4.96 13.60 3.16
CA CYS A 14 -6.37 13.31 2.91
C CYS A 14 -6.64 11.80 2.91
N ARG A 15 -7.83 11.40 3.37
CA ARG A 15 -8.24 10.00 3.47
C ARG A 15 -8.13 9.32 2.10
N LYS A 16 -7.26 8.32 2.00
CA LYS A 16 -7.12 7.43 0.85
C LYS A 16 -7.17 5.98 1.35
N VAL A 17 -8.16 5.23 0.88
CA VAL A 17 -8.29 3.79 1.16
C VAL A 17 -7.59 3.02 0.05
N CYS A 18 -6.75 2.07 0.42
CA CYS A 18 -6.02 1.20 -0.51
C CYS A 18 -6.26 -0.27 -0.16
N ASN A 19 -6.16 -1.15 -1.16
CA ASN A 19 -6.31 -2.58 -0.92
C ASN A 19 -5.10 -3.14 -0.17
N GLY A 20 -5.34 -4.09 0.72
CA GLY A 20 -4.30 -4.89 1.37
C GLY A 20 -3.85 -6.06 0.50
N ILE A 21 -2.81 -6.75 0.96
CA ILE A 21 -2.31 -7.98 0.36
C ILE A 21 -3.43 -9.04 0.35
N GLY A 22 -3.52 -9.82 -0.74
CA GLY A 22 -4.57 -10.81 -0.93
C GLY A 22 -5.90 -10.25 -1.47
N ILE A 23 -6.01 -8.93 -1.67
CA ILE A 23 -7.23 -8.27 -2.14
C ILE A 23 -6.98 -7.47 -3.43
N GLY A 24 -7.91 -7.57 -4.38
CA GLY A 24 -7.91 -6.78 -5.61
C GLY A 24 -6.63 -6.98 -6.42
N GLU A 25 -5.91 -5.89 -6.66
CA GLU A 25 -4.64 -5.89 -7.40
C GLU A 25 -3.51 -6.68 -6.70
N PHE A 26 -3.64 -6.95 -5.40
CA PHE A 26 -2.66 -7.71 -4.62
C PHE A 26 -3.10 -9.14 -4.32
N LYS A 27 -4.12 -9.67 -5.02
CA LYS A 27 -4.69 -11.01 -4.76
C LYS A 27 -3.65 -12.13 -4.79
N ASP A 28 -2.78 -12.13 -5.79
CA ASP A 28 -1.75 -13.16 -5.98
C ASP A 28 -0.38 -12.72 -5.43
N THR A 29 -0.37 -11.65 -4.61
CA THR A 29 0.83 -11.14 -3.98
C THR A 29 1.01 -11.76 -2.60
N LEU A 30 2.19 -12.31 -2.33
CA LEU A 30 2.50 -12.93 -1.04
C LEU A 30 2.82 -11.91 0.06
N SER A 31 3.52 -10.81 -0.30
CA SER A 31 4.03 -9.80 0.62
C SER A 31 4.20 -8.44 -0.07
N ILE A 32 4.17 -7.36 0.72
CA ILE A 32 4.65 -6.04 0.29
C ILE A 32 6.11 -6.19 -0.16
N ASN A 33 6.43 -5.73 -1.35
CA ASN A 33 7.72 -5.95 -1.98
C ASN A 33 8.13 -4.76 -2.87
N ALA A 34 9.30 -4.84 -3.50
CA ALA A 34 9.86 -3.76 -4.31
C ALA A 34 8.98 -3.33 -5.50
N THR A 35 8.13 -4.20 -6.03
CA THR A 35 7.27 -3.87 -7.18
C THR A 35 5.96 -3.23 -6.76
N ASN A 36 5.41 -3.58 -5.60
CA ASN A 36 4.10 -3.09 -5.16
C ASN A 36 4.16 -1.94 -4.13
N ILE A 37 5.25 -1.74 -3.39
CA ILE A 37 5.29 -0.80 -2.24
C ILE A 37 4.87 0.64 -2.61
N LYS A 38 5.18 1.07 -3.84
CA LYS A 38 4.83 2.41 -4.34
C LYS A 38 3.32 2.67 -4.42
N HIS A 39 2.50 1.63 -4.52
CA HIS A 39 1.04 1.75 -4.54
C HIS A 39 0.48 2.18 -3.18
N PHE A 40 1.19 1.84 -2.10
CA PHE A 40 0.84 2.19 -0.73
C PHE A 40 1.16 3.67 -0.39
N LYS A 41 1.78 4.41 -1.31
CA LYS A 41 2.09 5.83 -1.09
C LYS A 41 0.82 6.65 -0.82
N ASN A 42 0.87 7.44 0.24
CA ASN A 42 -0.22 8.27 0.75
C ASN A 42 -1.50 7.50 1.13
N CYS A 43 -1.45 6.17 1.24
CA CYS A 43 -2.56 5.41 1.78
C CYS A 43 -2.68 5.72 3.27
N THR A 44 -3.86 6.14 3.71
CA THR A 44 -4.14 6.44 5.12
C THR A 44 -4.96 5.35 5.80
N SER A 45 -5.53 4.44 5.01
CA SER A 45 -6.32 3.31 5.47
C SER A 45 -6.12 2.15 4.50
N ILE A 46 -5.97 0.95 5.05
CA ILE A 46 -5.85 -0.27 4.26
C ILE A 46 -7.13 -1.09 4.46
N SER A 47 -7.69 -1.58 3.36
CA SER A 47 -8.79 -2.52 3.34
C SER A 47 -8.21 -3.91 3.08
N GLY A 48 -8.05 -4.70 4.14
CA GLY A 48 -7.34 -5.99 4.12
C GLY A 48 -6.07 -5.95 4.97
N ASP A 49 -5.13 -6.84 4.64
CA ASP A 49 -3.95 -7.08 5.47
C ASP A 49 -2.66 -6.49 4.88
N LEU A 50 -1.66 -6.29 5.75
CA LEU A 50 -0.29 -5.96 5.36
C LEU A 50 0.62 -7.13 5.71
N HIS A 51 1.21 -7.76 4.70
CA HIS A 51 2.15 -8.86 4.90
C HIS A 51 3.58 -8.39 4.61
N ILE A 52 4.44 -8.38 5.62
CA ILE A 52 5.87 -8.10 5.48
C ILE A 52 6.62 -9.39 5.84
N LEU A 53 7.09 -10.10 4.83
CA LEU A 53 7.73 -11.40 4.98
C LEU A 53 9.21 -11.33 4.60
N PRO A 54 10.06 -12.26 5.07
CA PRO A 54 11.49 -12.25 4.75
C PRO A 54 11.81 -12.28 3.25
N VAL A 55 10.92 -12.85 2.42
CA VAL A 55 11.06 -12.88 0.96
C VAL A 55 11.07 -11.48 0.34
N ALA A 56 10.40 -10.50 0.94
CA ALA A 56 10.40 -9.12 0.46
C ALA A 56 11.82 -8.54 0.46
N PHE A 57 12.60 -8.80 1.50
CA PHE A 57 13.96 -8.28 1.66
C PHE A 57 15.02 -9.11 0.95
N ARG A 58 14.77 -10.40 0.69
CA ARG A 58 15.69 -11.27 -0.08
C ARG A 58 15.46 -11.17 -1.59
N GLY A 59 14.30 -10.68 -2.01
CA GLY A 59 13.82 -10.80 -3.37
C GLY A 59 13.25 -12.20 -3.64
N ASP A 60 12.58 -12.32 -4.78
CA ASP A 60 11.95 -13.55 -5.24
C ASP A 60 12.22 -13.74 -6.73
N SER A 61 13.02 -14.76 -7.07
CA SER A 61 13.36 -15.07 -8.46
C SER A 61 12.20 -15.65 -9.25
N PHE A 62 11.23 -16.30 -8.60
CA PHE A 62 10.07 -16.89 -9.28
C PHE A 62 9.16 -15.80 -9.84
N THR A 63 8.88 -14.77 -9.04
CA THR A 63 8.11 -13.59 -9.47
C THR A 63 8.97 -12.49 -10.09
N ARG A 64 10.29 -12.70 -10.21
CA ARG A 64 11.29 -11.72 -10.67
C ARG A 64 11.25 -10.40 -9.89
N THR A 65 10.97 -10.50 -8.60
CA THR A 65 10.91 -9.39 -7.67
C THR A 65 12.28 -9.16 -7.05
N LEU A 66 12.81 -7.94 -7.18
CA LEU A 66 14.06 -7.55 -6.55
C LEU A 66 13.90 -7.40 -5.02
N PRO A 67 15.01 -7.49 -4.26
CA PRO A 67 15.02 -7.13 -2.85
C PRO A 67 14.42 -5.73 -2.60
N LEU A 68 13.55 -5.63 -1.59
CA LEU A 68 12.99 -4.36 -1.13
C LEU A 68 14.06 -3.55 -0.38
N ASP A 69 14.25 -2.28 -0.77
CA ASP A 69 15.07 -1.34 -0.02
C ASP A 69 14.37 -1.04 1.33
N PRO A 70 15.04 -1.30 2.48
CA PRO A 70 14.48 -0.99 3.79
C PRO A 70 14.07 0.47 3.98
N LYS A 71 14.59 1.42 3.18
CA LYS A 71 14.21 2.84 3.22
C LYS A 71 12.85 3.14 2.58
N GLU A 72 12.29 2.21 1.82
CA GLU A 72 10.97 2.37 1.17
C GLU A 72 9.81 1.94 2.09
N LEU A 73 10.10 1.28 3.22
CA LEU A 73 9.14 0.97 4.29
C LEU A 73 8.85 2.21 5.15
#